data_AF-A0A7V7WYA8-F1
#
_entry.id   AF-A0A7V7WYA8-F1
#
_cell.length_a   1.000
_cell.length_b   1.000
_cell.length_c   1.000
_cell.angle_alpha   90.00
_cell.angle_beta   90.00
_cell.angle_gamma   90.00
#
_symmetry.space_group_name_H-M   'P 1'
#
loop_
_entity.id
_entity.type
_entity.pdbx_description
1 polymer ?
#
loop_
_entity_poly.entity_id
_entity_poly.type
_entity_poly.pdbx_seq_one_letter_code
_entity_poly.pdbx_strand_id
1 'polypeptide(L)'
;MNHWPTVFLTALAGLLACGCAQQAPTISHVHVGHAITGWPDTPGQQGLFVTAEEKGRSALQHALEANQPGKSPDQIQASIRWVVLDVDPGAADRRAGDRFGLRQALQGAIDHVGFAAEVDDASRNVKASAPRVVDNAGAVLARCDSIVAFGKEAMASSNPQEVKVLATEILRMALANVDGVDVDGDGVVGSKREEYGLKQLRRELIAMTERENPPYTTVATWYLFNLIRLPSGLWVFKEGAPRSPGQYGARY
;
A
#
# COMPACT_ATOMS: atom_id res chain seq x y z
N MET A 1 21.13 -71.45 -43.01
CA MET A 1 21.99 -70.33 -42.55
C MET A 1 21.06 -69.11 -42.51
N ASN A 2 20.37 -68.82 -41.40
CA ASN A 2 20.86 -68.20 -40.16
C ASN A 2 21.33 -66.76 -40.44
N HIS A 3 20.86 -65.65 -39.85
CA HIS A 3 19.83 -65.28 -38.88
C HIS A 3 19.56 -63.76 -39.07
N TRP A 4 18.39 -63.26 -38.69
CA TRP A 4 18.19 -61.83 -38.35
C TRP A 4 18.71 -61.57 -36.92
N PRO A 5 19.18 -60.34 -36.59
CA PRO A 5 18.32 -59.39 -35.87
C PRO A 5 18.50 -57.91 -36.31
N THR A 6 17.42 -57.16 -36.47
CA THR A 6 16.91 -56.14 -35.52
C THR A 6 17.87 -54.98 -35.23
N VAL A 7 17.57 -53.81 -35.78
CA VAL A 7 17.92 -52.53 -35.15
C VAL A 7 16.67 -51.64 -35.16
N PHE A 8 16.00 -51.58 -34.01
CA PHE A 8 15.07 -50.52 -33.68
C PHE A 8 15.87 -49.22 -33.51
N LEU A 9 15.66 -48.23 -34.38
CA LEU A 9 16.04 -46.85 -34.08
C LEU A 9 14.88 -46.19 -33.33
N THR A 10 14.94 -46.24 -32.01
CA THR A 10 14.20 -45.36 -31.11
C THR A 10 14.82 -43.96 -31.21
N ALA A 11 14.22 -43.07 -32.00
CA ALA A 11 14.54 -41.64 -31.97
C ALA A 11 13.88 -41.01 -30.74
N LEU A 12 14.53 -41.12 -29.58
CA LEU A 12 14.21 -40.34 -28.39
C LEU A 12 14.93 -38.99 -28.48
N ALA A 13 14.41 -38.07 -29.30
CA ALA A 13 14.89 -36.69 -29.34
C ALA A 13 14.22 -35.89 -28.20
N GLY A 14 15.05 -35.44 -27.26
CA GLY A 14 14.64 -34.88 -25.98
C GLY A 14 13.73 -33.65 -26.09
N LEU A 15 12.65 -33.69 -25.31
CA LEU A 15 11.97 -32.48 -24.83
C LEU A 15 12.97 -31.69 -23.98
N LEU A 16 13.60 -30.68 -24.59
CA LEU A 16 14.20 -29.58 -23.84
C LEU A 16 13.05 -28.84 -23.16
N ALA A 17 12.82 -29.15 -21.88
CA ALA A 17 11.99 -28.34 -21.03
C ALA A 17 12.64 -26.96 -20.90
N CYS A 18 12.18 -25.99 -21.68
CA CYS A 18 12.33 -24.57 -21.37
C CYS A 18 11.52 -24.27 -20.11
N GLY A 19 12.03 -24.69 -18.95
CA GLY A 19 11.58 -24.19 -17.67
C GLY A 19 12.02 -22.74 -17.60
N CYS A 20 11.11 -21.80 -17.84
CA CYS A 20 11.30 -20.41 -17.46
C CYS A 20 11.45 -20.38 -15.94
N ALA A 21 12.68 -20.50 -15.44
CA ALA A 21 12.98 -20.24 -14.05
C ALA A 21 12.68 -18.77 -13.81
N GLN A 22 11.54 -18.47 -13.19
CA GLN A 22 11.18 -17.12 -12.83
C GLN A 22 12.21 -16.64 -11.80
N GLN A 23 13.06 -15.69 -12.22
CA GLN A 23 14.09 -15.14 -11.36
C GLN A 23 13.44 -14.54 -10.11
N ALA A 24 14.07 -14.75 -8.94
CA ALA A 24 13.61 -14.15 -7.70
C ALA A 24 13.55 -12.61 -7.87
N PRO A 25 12.53 -11.94 -7.32
CA PRO A 25 12.43 -10.49 -7.34
C PRO A 25 13.60 -9.86 -6.56
N THR A 26 13.97 -8.63 -6.92
CA THR A 26 14.89 -7.83 -6.10
C THR A 26 14.23 -7.50 -4.76
N ILE A 27 15.01 -7.33 -3.71
CA ILE A 27 14.53 -6.91 -2.39
C ILE A 27 13.87 -5.53 -2.52
N SER A 28 14.46 -4.64 -3.33
CA SER A 28 13.85 -3.37 -3.69
C SER A 28 12.42 -3.53 -4.23
N HIS A 29 12.20 -4.45 -5.19
CA HIS A 29 10.86 -4.71 -5.74
C HIS A 29 9.92 -5.35 -4.72
N VAL A 30 10.43 -6.18 -3.80
CA VAL A 30 9.60 -6.73 -2.70
C VAL A 30 9.09 -5.61 -1.78
N HIS A 31 9.94 -4.66 -1.42
CA HIS A 31 9.52 -3.50 -0.63
C HIS A 31 8.49 -2.63 -1.35
N VAL A 32 8.68 -2.35 -2.65
CA VAL A 32 7.62 -1.71 -3.46
C VAL A 32 6.34 -2.55 -3.44
N GLY A 33 6.46 -3.89 -3.53
CA GLY A 33 5.36 -4.83 -3.47
C GLY A 33 4.59 -4.81 -2.14
N HIS A 34 5.23 -4.56 -1.00
CA HIS A 34 4.50 -4.36 0.27
C HIS A 34 3.58 -3.14 0.22
N ALA A 35 4.03 -2.07 -0.44
CA ALA A 35 3.22 -0.87 -0.58
C ALA A 35 2.02 -1.10 -1.52
N ILE A 36 2.22 -1.71 -2.69
CA ILE A 36 1.18 -1.71 -3.75
C ILE A 36 0.54 -3.06 -4.07
N THR A 37 1.11 -4.18 -3.60
CA THR A 37 0.64 -5.54 -3.92
C THR A 37 0.08 -6.28 -2.71
N GLY A 38 0.84 -6.41 -1.61
CA GLY A 38 0.36 -7.18 -0.47
C GLY A 38 1.15 -7.03 0.82
N TRP A 39 0.44 -7.02 1.95
CA TRP A 39 1.00 -7.01 3.29
C TRP A 39 0.27 -8.03 4.18
N PRO A 40 0.95 -8.82 5.04
CA PRO A 40 0.28 -9.89 5.79
C PRO A 40 -0.85 -9.42 6.71
N ASP A 41 -0.70 -8.23 7.30
CA ASP A 41 -1.59 -7.77 8.37
C ASP A 41 -2.74 -6.88 7.89
N THR A 42 -2.74 -6.47 6.61
CA THR A 42 -3.82 -5.62 6.06
C THR A 42 -5.08 -6.46 5.80
N PRO A 43 -6.27 -5.84 5.79
CA PRO A 43 -7.49 -6.51 5.39
C PRO A 43 -7.36 -7.11 3.99
N GLY A 44 -7.71 -8.39 3.84
CA GLY A 44 -7.58 -9.11 2.57
C GLY A 44 -6.14 -9.24 2.06
N GLN A 45 -5.13 -9.00 2.91
CA GLN A 45 -3.70 -9.02 2.58
C GLN A 45 -3.31 -8.08 1.43
N GLN A 46 -4.05 -6.98 1.26
CA GLN A 46 -3.79 -5.98 0.23
C GLN A 46 -2.49 -5.20 0.48
N GLY A 47 -1.96 -4.52 -0.53
CA GLY A 47 -0.83 -3.59 -0.35
C GLY A 47 -1.19 -2.46 0.61
N LEU A 48 -0.22 -2.01 1.41
CA LEU A 48 -0.42 -0.96 2.43
C LEU A 48 -1.01 0.33 1.85
N PHE A 49 -0.54 0.76 0.67
CA PHE A 49 -1.06 1.95 0.00
C PHE A 49 -2.48 1.72 -0.55
N VAL A 50 -2.81 0.51 -0.97
CA VAL A 50 -4.16 0.16 -1.42
C VAL A 50 -5.14 0.24 -0.24
N THR A 51 -4.75 -0.30 0.92
CA THR A 51 -5.51 -0.15 2.16
C THR A 51 -5.64 1.31 2.58
N ALA A 52 -4.58 2.13 2.41
CA ALA A 52 -4.65 3.56 2.67
C ALA A 52 -5.71 4.26 1.80
N GLU A 53 -5.77 3.94 0.51
CA GLU A 53 -6.81 4.48 -0.38
C GLU A 53 -8.22 4.05 0.00
N GLU A 54 -8.42 2.77 0.35
CA GLU A 54 -9.72 2.28 0.81
C GLU A 54 -10.19 3.02 2.07
N LYS A 55 -9.31 3.16 3.06
CA LYS A 55 -9.61 3.86 4.31
C LYS A 55 -9.78 5.36 4.12
N GLY A 56 -9.04 5.98 3.21
CA GLY A 56 -9.24 7.37 2.82
C GLY A 56 -10.62 7.62 2.20
N ARG A 57 -11.07 6.71 1.31
CA ARG A 57 -12.42 6.78 0.73
C ARG A 57 -13.52 6.56 1.78
N SER A 58 -13.32 5.60 2.69
CA SER A 58 -14.26 5.34 3.80
C SER A 58 -14.39 6.56 4.73
N ALA A 59 -13.25 7.15 5.13
CA ALA A 59 -13.24 8.38 5.93
C ALA A 59 -13.97 9.54 5.24
N LEU A 60 -13.76 9.70 3.93
CA LEU A 60 -14.46 10.71 3.12
C LEU A 60 -15.97 10.44 3.09
N GLN A 61 -16.41 9.19 2.92
CA GLN A 61 -17.83 8.85 2.94
C GLN A 61 -18.47 9.23 4.29
N HIS A 62 -17.86 8.86 5.41
CA HIS A 62 -18.38 9.22 6.73
C HIS A 62 -18.35 10.74 6.99
N ALA A 63 -17.37 11.46 6.44
CA ALA A 63 -17.32 12.92 6.53
C ALA A 63 -18.42 13.59 5.68
N LEU A 64 -18.71 13.06 4.49
CA LEU A 64 -19.85 13.49 3.67
C LEU A 64 -21.17 13.24 4.40
N GLU A 65 -21.32 12.06 5.00
CA GLU A 65 -22.47 11.74 5.83
C GLU A 65 -22.60 12.73 6.99
N ALA A 66 -21.52 13.06 7.70
CA ALA A 66 -21.53 14.03 8.81
C ALA A 66 -22.04 15.42 8.39
N ASN A 67 -21.90 15.78 7.11
CA ASN A 67 -22.29 17.08 6.57
C ASN A 67 -23.63 17.06 5.80
N GLN A 68 -24.39 15.96 5.86
CA GLN A 68 -25.72 15.91 5.24
C GLN A 68 -26.70 16.90 5.91
N PRO A 69 -27.54 17.61 5.12
CA PRO A 69 -28.54 18.52 5.67
C PRO A 69 -29.49 17.83 6.65
N GLY A 70 -29.88 18.55 7.71
CA GLY A 70 -30.89 18.09 8.67
C GLY A 70 -30.40 17.15 9.78
N LYS A 71 -29.11 16.78 9.81
CA LYS A 71 -28.55 15.97 10.91
C LYS A 71 -28.52 16.73 12.24
N SER A 72 -28.87 16.02 13.31
CA SER A 72 -28.66 16.49 14.68
C SER A 72 -27.17 16.44 15.07
N PRO A 73 -26.72 17.21 16.07
CA PRO A 73 -25.34 17.13 16.56
C PRO A 73 -24.88 15.71 16.88
N ASP A 74 -25.72 14.91 17.54
CA ASP A 74 -25.41 13.52 17.88
C ASP A 74 -25.18 12.65 16.63
N GLN A 75 -25.98 12.85 15.57
CA GLN A 75 -25.81 12.14 14.30
C GLN A 75 -24.53 12.56 13.58
N ILE A 76 -24.14 13.84 13.67
CA ILE A 76 -22.88 14.35 13.13
C ILE A 76 -21.71 13.72 13.90
N GLN A 77 -21.73 13.75 15.23
CA GLN A 77 -20.71 13.16 16.10
C GLN A 77 -20.56 11.65 15.88
N ALA A 78 -21.67 10.93 15.71
CA ALA A 78 -21.64 9.51 15.38
C ALA A 78 -20.93 9.25 14.03
N SER A 79 -21.17 10.08 13.02
CA SER A 79 -20.50 9.99 11.71
C SER A 79 -19.00 10.34 11.85
N ILE A 80 -18.66 11.38 12.60
CA ILE A 80 -17.27 11.79 12.88
C ILE A 80 -16.49 10.69 13.59
N ARG A 81 -17.11 9.94 14.51
CA ARG A 81 -16.47 8.79 15.16
C ARG A 81 -15.95 7.78 14.13
N TRP A 82 -16.75 7.48 13.09
CA TRP A 82 -16.32 6.59 12.02
C TRP A 82 -15.20 7.19 11.17
N VAL A 83 -15.21 8.50 10.92
CA VAL A 83 -14.06 9.18 10.27
C VAL A 83 -12.78 8.97 11.07
N VAL A 84 -12.83 9.17 12.40
CA VAL A 84 -11.65 8.98 13.27
C VAL A 84 -11.18 7.53 13.24
N LEU A 85 -12.09 6.56 13.31
CA LEU A 85 -11.73 5.12 13.23
C LEU A 85 -11.13 4.73 11.88
N ASP A 86 -11.62 5.31 10.78
CA ASP A 86 -11.05 5.07 9.44
C ASP A 86 -9.69 5.74 9.25
N VAL A 87 -9.44 6.87 9.91
CA VAL A 87 -8.15 7.59 9.81
C VAL A 87 -7.10 7.01 10.74
N ASP A 88 -7.41 6.88 12.03
CA ASP A 88 -6.56 6.28 13.04
C ASP A 88 -7.40 5.66 14.18
N PRO A 89 -7.64 4.34 14.13
CA PRO A 89 -8.40 3.64 15.17
C PRO A 89 -7.65 3.53 16.52
N GLY A 90 -6.38 3.96 16.60
CA GLY A 90 -5.60 3.90 17.84
C GLY A 90 -5.22 2.47 18.29
N ALA A 91 -4.42 2.36 19.36
CA ALA A 91 -3.79 1.10 19.76
C ALA A 91 -4.71 0.06 20.41
N ALA A 92 -5.84 0.48 20.99
CA ALA A 92 -6.80 -0.43 21.63
C ALA A 92 -7.64 -1.18 20.58
N ASP A 93 -8.13 -0.46 19.57
CA ASP A 93 -8.88 -1.06 18.47
C ASP A 93 -7.96 -1.81 17.51
N ARG A 94 -6.67 -1.39 17.45
CA ARG A 94 -5.38 -2.14 17.41
C ARG A 94 -5.35 -3.61 17.90
N ARG A 95 -6.38 -4.11 18.61
CA ARG A 95 -6.66 -5.45 19.24
C ARG A 95 -7.50 -6.51 18.49
N ALA A 96 -8.45 -6.11 17.65
CA ALA A 96 -9.35 -7.02 16.93
C ALA A 96 -9.28 -6.91 15.40
N GLY A 97 -8.56 -7.82 14.73
CA GLY A 97 -8.75 -8.27 13.31
C GLY A 97 -8.79 -7.29 12.11
N ASP A 98 -9.30 -6.07 12.22
CA ASP A 98 -9.55 -5.14 11.10
C ASP A 98 -9.22 -3.68 11.49
N ARG A 99 -7.93 -3.30 11.41
CA ARG A 99 -7.38 -2.19 12.25
C ARG A 99 -6.41 -1.26 11.55
N PHE A 100 -6.30 -1.35 10.23
CA PHE A 100 -5.53 -0.36 9.49
C PHE A 100 -6.39 0.88 9.29
N GLY A 101 -6.01 1.98 9.93
CA GLY A 101 -6.48 3.31 9.54
C GLY A 101 -5.65 3.86 8.38
N LEU A 102 -6.19 4.84 7.65
CA LEU A 102 -5.50 5.56 6.58
C LEU A 102 -4.08 5.95 6.99
N ARG A 103 -3.91 6.52 8.18
CA ARG A 103 -2.61 7.02 8.65
C ARG A 103 -1.57 5.91 8.77
N GLN A 104 -1.94 4.81 9.44
CA GLN A 104 -1.03 3.68 9.65
C GLN A 104 -0.69 3.00 8.32
N ALA A 105 -1.69 2.79 7.47
CA ALA A 105 -1.50 2.17 6.16
C ALA A 105 -0.58 3.00 5.26
N LEU A 106 -0.82 4.31 5.19
CA LEU A 106 0.02 5.21 4.39
C LEU A 106 1.45 5.29 4.94
N GLN A 107 1.62 5.40 6.26
CA GLN A 107 2.95 5.42 6.86
C GLN A 107 3.73 4.14 6.53
N GLY A 108 3.13 2.97 6.73
CA GLY A 108 3.77 1.71 6.39
C GLY A 108 4.11 1.60 4.90
N ALA A 109 3.24 2.10 4.03
CA ALA A 109 3.50 2.11 2.59
C ALA A 109 4.74 2.95 2.26
N ILE A 110 4.84 4.18 2.79
CA ILE A 110 5.98 5.05 2.50
C ILE A 110 7.27 4.61 3.21
N ASP A 111 7.18 3.96 4.38
CA ASP A 111 8.33 3.33 5.03
C ASP A 111 8.92 2.26 4.11
N HIS A 112 8.08 1.39 3.54
CA HIS A 112 8.52 0.37 2.59
C HIS A 112 9.04 0.96 1.27
N VAL A 113 8.41 2.01 0.73
CA VAL A 113 8.95 2.71 -0.44
C VAL A 113 10.33 3.32 -0.13
N GLY A 114 10.52 3.86 1.08
CA GLY A 114 11.81 4.32 1.57
C GLY A 114 12.85 3.20 1.64
N PHE A 115 12.52 2.07 2.30
CA PHE A 115 13.41 0.91 2.36
C PHE A 115 13.78 0.38 0.97
N ALA A 116 12.85 0.44 0.01
CA ALA A 116 13.11 0.03 -1.36
C ALA A 116 14.25 0.82 -2.01
N ALA A 117 14.48 2.07 -1.62
CA ALA A 117 15.60 2.89 -2.11
C ALA A 117 16.91 2.68 -1.34
N GLU A 118 16.86 2.18 -0.11
CA GLU A 118 18.02 2.02 0.76
C GLU A 118 18.77 0.71 0.53
N VAL A 119 18.12 -0.32 -0.02
CA VAL A 119 18.74 -1.61 -0.25
C VAL A 119 19.72 -1.59 -1.42
N ASP A 120 20.74 -2.46 -1.36
CA ASP A 120 21.86 -2.48 -2.31
C ASP A 120 21.41 -2.70 -3.76
N ASP A 121 20.39 -3.53 -3.95
CA ASP A 121 19.85 -3.91 -5.27
C ASP A 121 18.84 -2.91 -5.83
N ALA A 122 18.63 -1.76 -5.17
CA ALA A 122 17.72 -0.73 -5.63
C ALA A 122 18.22 -0.05 -6.91
N SER A 123 17.32 0.10 -7.88
CA SER A 123 17.60 0.77 -9.15
C SER A 123 17.87 2.26 -8.94
N ARG A 124 18.54 2.90 -9.92
CA ARG A 124 18.69 4.38 -9.90
C ARG A 124 17.34 5.08 -9.91
N ASN A 125 16.32 4.51 -10.56
CA ASN A 125 14.98 5.09 -10.63
C ASN A 125 14.27 5.03 -9.27
N VAL A 126 14.34 3.91 -8.54
CA VAL A 126 13.80 3.82 -7.17
C VAL A 126 14.52 4.79 -6.25
N LYS A 127 15.87 4.79 -6.26
CA LYS A 127 16.69 5.70 -5.44
C LYS A 127 16.35 7.17 -5.67
N ALA A 128 16.05 7.54 -6.92
CA ALA A 128 15.67 8.91 -7.25
C ALA A 128 14.20 9.23 -6.93
N SER A 129 13.28 8.27 -7.05
CA SER A 129 11.82 8.52 -6.99
C SER A 129 11.25 8.37 -5.59
N ALA A 130 11.66 7.33 -4.86
CA ALA A 130 11.11 7.02 -3.55
C ALA A 130 11.21 8.18 -2.53
N PRO A 131 12.34 8.93 -2.41
CA PRO A 131 12.41 10.04 -1.46
C PRO A 131 11.36 11.13 -1.71
N ARG A 132 11.00 11.38 -2.97
CA ARG A 132 9.94 12.35 -3.31
C ARG A 132 8.56 11.85 -2.89
N VAL A 133 8.25 10.57 -3.15
CA VAL A 133 6.98 9.97 -2.73
C VAL A 133 6.83 10.04 -1.21
N VAL A 134 7.90 9.74 -0.47
CA VAL A 134 7.94 9.81 1.00
C VAL A 134 7.70 11.24 1.48
N ASP A 135 8.39 12.22 0.92
CA ASP A 135 8.23 13.63 1.34
C ASP A 135 6.84 14.18 1.01
N ASN A 136 6.32 13.87 -0.17
CA ASN A 136 5.00 14.29 -0.64
C ASN A 136 3.85 13.70 0.19
N ALA A 137 4.02 12.49 0.73
CA ALA A 137 3.02 11.88 1.61
C ALA A 137 2.85 12.61 2.94
N GLY A 138 3.82 13.44 3.34
CA GLY A 138 3.78 14.23 4.57
C GLY A 138 2.54 15.11 4.70
N ALA A 139 2.05 15.70 3.60
CA ALA A 139 0.85 16.53 3.62
C ALA A 139 -0.42 15.74 3.97
N VAL A 140 -0.55 14.51 3.45
CA VAL A 140 -1.67 13.62 3.75
C VAL A 140 -1.62 13.17 5.21
N LEU A 141 -0.43 12.81 5.71
CA LEU A 141 -0.25 12.40 7.11
C LEU A 141 -0.55 13.54 8.09
N ALA A 142 -0.12 14.76 7.79
CA ALA A 142 -0.42 15.93 8.61
C ALA A 142 -1.94 16.19 8.69
N ARG A 143 -2.66 16.04 7.56
CA ARG A 143 -4.13 16.15 7.58
C ARG A 143 -4.80 15.00 8.31
N CYS A 144 -4.25 13.79 8.30
CA CYS A 144 -4.74 12.70 9.14
C CYS A 144 -4.69 13.07 10.62
N ASP A 145 -3.57 13.65 11.08
CA ASP A 145 -3.41 14.10 12.47
C ASP A 145 -4.43 15.20 12.83
N SER A 146 -4.64 16.17 11.95
CA SER A 146 -5.65 17.23 12.14
C SER A 146 -7.09 16.69 12.15
N ILE A 147 -7.44 15.74 11.27
CA ILE A 147 -8.77 15.11 11.26
C ILE A 147 -9.04 14.41 12.59
N VAL A 148 -8.06 13.67 13.13
CA VAL A 148 -8.20 12.98 14.42
C VAL A 148 -8.35 13.98 15.57
N ALA A 149 -7.59 15.08 15.55
CA ALA A 149 -7.71 16.13 16.56
C ALA A 149 -9.10 16.79 16.54
N PHE A 150 -9.55 17.28 15.38
CA PHE A 150 -10.86 17.92 15.22
C PHE A 150 -12.00 16.95 15.49
N GLY A 151 -11.84 15.68 15.11
CA GLY A 151 -12.84 14.65 15.37
C GLY A 151 -13.04 14.41 16.86
N LYS A 152 -11.96 14.37 17.65
CA LYS A 152 -12.02 14.27 19.11
C LYS A 152 -12.69 15.49 19.75
N GLU A 153 -12.36 16.68 19.28
CA GLU A 153 -12.96 17.93 19.75
C GLU A 153 -14.46 17.98 19.44
N ALA A 154 -14.86 17.62 18.23
CA ALA A 154 -16.26 17.58 17.82
C ALA A 154 -17.06 16.56 18.64
N MET A 155 -16.50 15.38 18.93
CA MET A 155 -17.15 14.37 19.77
C MET A 155 -17.27 14.79 21.25
N ALA A 156 -16.41 15.69 21.74
CA ALA A 156 -16.44 16.19 23.11
C ALA A 156 -17.32 17.43 23.28
N SER A 157 -17.59 18.16 22.20
CA SER A 157 -18.37 19.40 22.23
C SER A 157 -19.86 19.15 22.48
N SER A 158 -20.44 19.94 23.38
CA SER A 158 -21.90 20.05 23.55
C SER A 158 -22.51 21.21 22.78
N ASN A 159 -21.72 21.95 21.99
CA ASN A 159 -22.15 23.10 21.20
C ASN A 159 -22.51 22.66 19.77
N PRO A 160 -23.80 22.69 19.38
CA PRO A 160 -24.23 22.26 18.05
C PRO A 160 -23.55 22.99 16.88
N GLN A 161 -23.20 24.26 17.07
CA GLN A 161 -22.57 25.07 16.04
C GLN A 161 -21.10 24.69 15.85
N GLU A 162 -20.39 24.44 16.96
CA GLU A 162 -19.00 23.99 16.94
C GLU A 162 -18.87 22.62 16.27
N VAL A 163 -19.76 21.68 16.62
CA VAL A 163 -19.82 20.35 15.97
C VAL A 163 -19.95 20.47 14.45
N LYS A 164 -20.80 21.37 13.95
CA LYS A 164 -20.98 21.59 12.50
C LYS A 164 -19.75 22.21 11.84
N VAL A 165 -19.11 23.18 12.49
CA VAL A 165 -17.89 23.81 11.98
C VAL A 165 -16.76 22.79 11.87
N LEU A 166 -16.54 22.01 12.93
CA LEU A 166 -15.52 20.95 12.93
C LEU A 166 -15.84 19.85 11.89
N ALA A 167 -17.10 19.46 11.74
CA ALA A 167 -17.51 18.52 10.69
C ALA A 167 -17.18 19.03 9.28
N THR A 168 -17.35 20.34 9.04
CA THR A 168 -17.03 20.97 7.75
C THR A 168 -15.54 20.93 7.47
N GLU A 169 -14.70 21.27 8.46
CA GLU A 169 -13.24 21.21 8.32
C GLU A 169 -12.72 19.78 8.13
N ILE A 170 -13.31 18.81 8.85
CA ILE A 170 -13.00 17.38 8.67
C ILE A 170 -13.31 16.94 7.23
N LEU A 171 -14.47 17.32 6.68
CA LEU A 171 -14.82 17.01 5.29
C LEU A 171 -13.83 17.64 4.31
N ARG A 172 -13.46 18.92 4.51
CA ARG A 172 -12.47 19.61 3.68
C ARG A 172 -11.14 18.85 3.65
N MET A 173 -10.65 18.40 4.81
CA MET A 173 -9.40 17.64 4.90
C MET A 173 -9.53 16.22 4.35
N ALA A 174 -10.67 15.55 4.53
CA ALA A 174 -10.92 14.22 3.97
C ALA A 174 -10.95 14.25 2.43
N LEU A 175 -11.58 15.27 1.84
CA LEU A 175 -11.53 15.53 0.40
C LEU A 175 -10.08 15.74 -0.06
N ALA A 176 -9.34 16.63 0.61
CA ALA A 176 -7.94 16.89 0.29
C ALA A 176 -7.04 15.64 0.44
N ASN A 177 -7.34 14.75 1.39
CA ASN A 177 -6.62 13.48 1.52
C ASN A 177 -6.85 12.55 0.32
N VAL A 178 -8.05 12.48 -0.23
CA VAL A 178 -8.34 11.60 -1.37
C VAL A 178 -7.89 12.24 -2.68
N ASP A 179 -8.31 13.47 -2.93
CA ASP A 179 -8.23 14.13 -4.23
C ASP A 179 -7.03 15.08 -4.38
N GLY A 180 -6.45 15.46 -3.24
CA GLY A 180 -5.56 16.62 -3.14
C GLY A 180 -6.35 17.92 -3.11
N VAL A 181 -5.65 19.04 -3.06
CA VAL A 181 -6.25 20.37 -2.99
C VAL A 181 -5.39 21.34 -3.79
N ASP A 182 -6.02 22.21 -4.58
CA ASP A 182 -5.35 23.32 -5.26
C ASP A 182 -5.12 24.43 -4.22
N VAL A 183 -3.88 24.53 -3.71
CA VAL A 183 -3.54 25.47 -2.63
C VAL A 183 -3.16 26.86 -3.15
N ASP A 184 -2.79 26.98 -4.42
CA ASP A 184 -2.32 28.23 -5.00
C ASP A 184 -3.35 28.91 -5.93
N GLY A 185 -4.46 28.21 -6.22
CA GLY A 185 -5.58 28.72 -7.00
C GLY A 185 -5.31 28.75 -8.50
N ASP A 186 -4.38 27.94 -9.01
CA ASP A 186 -4.08 27.87 -10.44
C ASP A 186 -5.09 27.02 -11.24
N GLY A 187 -6.04 26.39 -10.54
CA GLY A 187 -7.08 25.52 -11.10
C GLY A 187 -6.64 24.06 -11.26
N VAL A 188 -5.44 23.69 -10.79
CA VAL A 188 -4.83 22.38 -10.93
C VAL A 188 -4.36 21.85 -9.58
N VAL A 189 -4.73 20.62 -9.25
CA VAL A 189 -4.07 19.90 -8.15
C VAL A 189 -2.77 19.30 -8.69
N GLY A 190 -1.71 20.08 -8.61
CA GLY A 190 -0.42 19.86 -9.25
C GLY A 190 0.52 18.95 -8.46
N SER A 191 1.80 19.35 -8.43
CA SER A 191 2.91 18.61 -7.82
C SER A 191 3.57 19.35 -6.67
N LYS A 192 2.91 20.39 -6.14
CA LYS A 192 3.36 21.01 -4.89
C LYS A 192 2.99 20.12 -3.73
N ARG A 193 3.91 19.95 -2.78
CA ARG A 193 3.77 19.03 -1.66
C ARG A 193 2.45 19.19 -0.91
N GLU A 194 2.03 20.44 -0.67
CA GLU A 194 0.82 20.77 0.08
C GLU A 194 -0.47 20.36 -0.64
N GLU A 195 -0.42 20.21 -1.97
CA GLU A 195 -1.53 19.85 -2.84
C GLU A 195 -1.77 18.33 -2.90
N TYR A 196 -0.82 17.51 -2.43
CA TYR A 196 -0.90 16.06 -2.58
C TYR A 196 -2.06 15.46 -1.81
N GLY A 197 -2.88 14.67 -2.51
CA GLY A 197 -3.71 13.62 -1.94
C GLY A 197 -3.21 12.23 -2.36
N LEU A 198 -3.98 11.20 -2.00
CA LEU A 198 -3.70 9.81 -2.36
C LEU A 198 -3.68 9.60 -3.87
N LYS A 199 -4.49 10.32 -4.64
CA LYS A 199 -4.46 10.27 -6.11
C LYS A 199 -3.11 10.71 -6.69
N GLN A 200 -2.52 11.79 -6.18
CA GLN A 200 -1.21 12.29 -6.62
C GLN A 200 -0.12 11.25 -6.29
N LEU A 201 -0.12 10.74 -5.06
CA LEU A 201 0.83 9.71 -4.62
C LEU A 201 0.71 8.41 -5.45
N ARG A 202 -0.52 7.98 -5.76
CA ARG A 202 -0.76 6.83 -6.64
C ARG A 202 -0.12 7.02 -8.00
N ARG A 203 -0.26 8.20 -8.61
CA ARG A 203 0.37 8.52 -9.90
C ARG A 203 1.89 8.45 -9.82
N GLU A 204 2.50 8.95 -8.74
CA GLU A 204 3.95 8.86 -8.56
C GLU A 204 4.45 7.43 -8.38
N LEU A 205 3.73 6.60 -7.60
CA LEU A 205 4.06 5.19 -7.42
C LEU A 205 3.98 4.43 -8.75
N ILE A 206 2.91 4.63 -9.52
CA ILE A 206 2.76 4.03 -10.85
C ILE A 206 3.91 4.47 -11.76
N ALA A 207 4.16 5.78 -11.87
CA ALA A 207 5.22 6.31 -12.72
C ALA A 207 6.61 5.82 -12.29
N MET A 208 6.84 5.62 -10.99
CA MET A 208 8.07 4.99 -10.49
C MET A 208 8.18 3.55 -10.99
N THR A 209 7.14 2.73 -10.83
CA THR A 209 7.17 1.31 -11.25
C THR A 209 7.26 1.12 -12.77
N GLU A 210 6.64 1.99 -13.57
CA GLU A 210 6.69 1.93 -15.03
C GLU A 210 8.08 2.23 -15.61
N ARG A 211 8.89 3.01 -14.88
CA ARG A 211 10.27 3.35 -15.28
C ARG A 211 11.32 2.34 -14.79
N GLU A 212 10.91 1.27 -14.12
CA GLU A 212 11.85 0.28 -13.60
C GLU A 212 12.53 -0.53 -14.71
N ASN A 213 13.80 -0.85 -14.48
CA ASN A 213 14.58 -1.75 -15.33
C ASN A 213 15.45 -2.66 -14.44
N PRO A 214 15.17 -3.97 -14.34
CA PRO A 214 14.08 -4.67 -15.02
C PRO A 214 12.70 -4.14 -14.60
N PRO A 215 11.66 -4.26 -15.46
CA PRO A 215 10.32 -3.79 -15.12
C PRO A 215 9.82 -4.35 -13.79
N TYR A 216 9.13 -3.53 -13.02
CA TYR A 216 8.41 -4.03 -11.85
C TYR A 216 7.36 -5.04 -12.31
N THR A 217 7.29 -6.17 -11.63
CA THR A 217 6.24 -7.17 -11.81
C THR A 217 5.63 -7.49 -10.45
N THR A 218 4.36 -7.91 -10.46
CA THR A 218 3.69 -8.33 -9.23
C THR A 218 4.50 -9.43 -8.55
N VAL A 219 4.93 -9.14 -7.32
CA VAL A 219 5.75 -10.03 -6.51
C VAL A 219 4.87 -11.15 -5.96
N ALA A 220 5.30 -12.40 -6.09
CA ALA A 220 4.56 -13.53 -5.53
C ALA A 220 4.46 -13.44 -4.00
N THR A 221 3.32 -13.81 -3.44
CA THR A 221 2.98 -13.72 -2.01
C THR A 221 4.05 -14.31 -1.09
N TRP A 222 4.70 -15.40 -1.51
CA TRP A 222 5.78 -15.99 -0.72
C TRP A 222 6.92 -14.99 -0.50
N TYR A 223 7.38 -14.27 -1.53
CA TYR A 223 8.48 -13.31 -1.39
C TYR A 223 8.06 -12.10 -0.55
N LEU A 224 6.83 -11.60 -0.71
CA LEU A 224 6.29 -10.54 0.14
C LEU A 224 6.35 -10.97 1.62
N PHE A 225 5.84 -12.16 1.96
CA PHE A 225 5.62 -12.50 3.38
C PHE A 225 6.81 -13.19 4.05
N ASN A 226 7.92 -13.38 3.32
CA ASN A 226 9.12 -14.05 3.83
C ASN A 226 10.39 -13.20 3.76
N LEU A 227 10.29 -11.90 3.45
CA LEU A 227 11.40 -10.97 3.62
C LEU A 227 11.58 -10.62 5.09
N ILE A 228 12.78 -10.84 5.63
CA ILE A 228 13.13 -10.57 7.04
C ILE A 228 14.35 -9.64 7.12
N ARG A 229 14.40 -8.83 8.17
CA ARG A 229 15.57 -8.01 8.50
C ARG A 229 16.37 -8.69 9.61
N LEU A 230 17.64 -8.97 9.35
CA LEU A 230 18.58 -9.53 10.32
C LEU A 230 19.00 -8.46 11.34
N PRO A 231 19.52 -8.84 12.53
CA PRO A 231 20.08 -7.89 13.50
C PRO A 231 21.22 -7.03 12.93
N SER A 232 21.93 -7.53 11.91
CA SER A 232 22.93 -6.77 11.16
C SER A 232 22.35 -5.65 10.30
N GLY A 233 21.02 -5.58 10.16
CA GLY A 233 20.32 -4.64 9.28
C GLY A 233 20.08 -5.16 7.87
N LEU A 234 20.71 -6.29 7.48
CA LEU A 234 20.56 -6.91 6.17
C LEU A 234 19.17 -7.51 5.96
N TRP A 235 18.63 -7.33 4.76
CA TRP A 235 17.39 -7.95 4.32
C TRP A 235 17.68 -9.27 3.61
N VAL A 236 16.98 -10.34 4.01
CA VAL A 236 17.10 -11.67 3.41
C VAL A 236 15.74 -12.35 3.34
N PHE A 237 15.57 -13.31 2.44
CA PHE A 237 14.41 -14.18 2.45
C PHE A 237 14.59 -15.31 3.47
N LYS A 238 13.52 -15.71 4.16
CA LYS A 238 13.51 -16.94 4.97
C LYS A 238 13.85 -18.15 4.09
N GLU A 239 14.51 -19.14 4.66
CA GLU A 239 14.83 -20.39 3.97
C GLU A 239 13.56 -21.08 3.41
N GLY A 240 13.69 -21.74 2.25
CA GLY A 240 12.58 -22.47 1.62
C GLY A 240 11.82 -21.71 0.54
N ALA A 241 12.48 -20.80 -0.19
CA ALA A 241 11.90 -20.19 -1.41
C ALA A 241 11.26 -21.25 -2.31
N PRO A 242 10.07 -21.01 -2.89
CA PRO A 242 9.43 -21.96 -3.77
C PRO A 242 10.40 -22.27 -4.91
N ARG A 243 10.91 -23.51 -4.91
CA ARG A 243 11.59 -24.06 -6.07
C ARG A 243 10.56 -24.07 -7.20
N SER A 244 10.98 -23.65 -8.39
CA SER A 244 10.14 -23.54 -9.58
C SER A 244 9.11 -24.68 -9.67
N PRO A 245 7.84 -24.41 -10.01
CA PRO A 245 6.83 -25.46 -10.14
C PRO A 245 7.29 -26.43 -11.25
N GLY A 246 7.71 -27.63 -10.84
CA GLY A 246 8.34 -28.61 -11.73
C GLY A 246 9.10 -29.73 -11.00
N GLN A 247 9.46 -29.55 -9.73
CA GLN A 247 9.98 -30.64 -8.89
C GLN A 247 8.88 -31.25 -8.01
N TYR A 248 7.84 -31.81 -8.62
CA TYR A 248 7.08 -32.87 -7.95
C TYR A 248 7.86 -34.18 -8.12
N GLY A 249 8.90 -34.34 -7.30
CA GLY A 249 9.50 -35.64 -7.05
C GLY A 249 8.51 -36.47 -6.25
N ALA A 250 7.94 -37.48 -6.90
CA ALA A 250 7.10 -38.49 -6.28
C ALA A 250 7.72 -39.00 -4.97
N ARG A 251 6.93 -38.98 -3.90
CA ARG A 251 7.12 -39.88 -2.77
C ARG A 251 5.75 -40.45 -2.40
N TYR A 252 5.63 -41.76 -2.65
CA TYR A 252 4.73 -42.66 -1.97
C TYR A 252 5.10 -42.72 -0.48
#